data_AF-A0A965PSG2-F1
#
_entry.id   AF-A0A965PSG2-F1
#
_cell.length_a   1.000
_cell.length_b   1.000
_cell.length_c   1.000
_cell.angle_alpha   90.00
_cell.angle_beta   90.00
_cell.angle_gamma   90.00
#
_symmetry.space_group_name_H-M   'P 1'
#
loop_
_entity.id
_entity.type
_entity.pdbx_description
1 polymer ?
#
loop_
_entity_poly.entity_id
_entity_poly.type
_entity_poly.pdbx_seq_one_letter_code
_entity_poly.pdbx_strand_id
1 'polypeptide(L)'
;MSVLLDIDPWGGVQTMSYDHLTGNLTIAHTTDIQAILDNNADLANGFQKKGDWWPIASIPLVVLADWLKEYEAQTGRTIGSPFSDDEDWNKWCYGRLDSNEFLKLRTGHFRIGR
;
A
#
# COMPACT_ATOMS: atom_id res chain seq x y z
N MET A 1 -3.86 -17.40 22.52
CA MET A 1 -2.65 -18.04 21.92
C MET A 1 -2.65 -17.67 20.44
N SER A 2 -1.50 -17.26 19.88
CA SER A 2 -1.34 -17.05 18.45
C SER A 2 -0.69 -18.28 17.82
N VAL A 3 -1.25 -18.74 16.70
CA VAL A 3 -0.75 -19.85 15.90
C VAL A 3 -0.27 -19.28 14.58
N LEU A 4 0.95 -19.61 14.19
CA LEU A 4 1.48 -19.31 12.86
C LEU A 4 0.71 -20.16 11.84
N LEU A 5 0.07 -19.51 10.87
CA LEU A 5 -0.66 -20.18 9.80
C LEU A 5 0.24 -20.46 8.59
N ASP A 6 0.97 -19.43 8.15
CA ASP A 6 1.78 -19.53 6.94
C ASP A 6 2.96 -18.54 6.95
N ILE A 7 4.01 -18.90 6.22
CA ILE A 7 5.15 -18.02 5.90
C ILE A 7 5.30 -18.01 4.38
N ASP A 8 4.97 -16.87 3.77
CA ASP A 8 5.14 -16.70 2.34
C ASP A 8 6.62 -16.70 1.95
N PRO A 9 6.99 -17.20 0.75
CA PRO A 9 8.36 -17.15 0.24
C PRO A 9 8.91 -15.73 0.07
N TRP A 10 8.05 -14.70 0.18
CA TRP A 10 8.40 -13.28 0.18
C TRP A 10 8.47 -12.66 1.58
N GLY A 11 8.47 -13.48 2.64
CA GLY A 11 8.65 -13.02 4.03
C GLY A 11 7.38 -12.49 4.70
N GLY A 12 6.20 -12.69 4.08
CA GLY A 12 4.91 -12.48 4.73
C GLY A 12 4.66 -13.53 5.80
N VAL A 13 4.16 -13.13 6.96
CA VAL A 13 3.83 -14.01 8.08
C VAL A 13 2.35 -13.87 8.38
N GLN A 14 1.62 -14.97 8.25
CA GLN A 14 0.21 -15.02 8.63
C GLN A 14 0.06 -15.68 9.99
N THR A 15 -0.57 -14.99 10.94
CA THR A 15 -0.85 -15.51 12.28
C THR A 15 -2.33 -15.46 12.57
N MET A 16 -2.83 -16.50 13.23
CA MET A 16 -4.20 -16.57 13.73
C MET A 16 -4.18 -16.54 15.25
N SER A 17 -4.88 -15.60 15.85
CA SER A 17 -5.14 -15.61 17.28
C SER A 17 -6.63 -15.81 17.53
N TYR A 18 -6.94 -16.77 18.38
CA TYR A 18 -8.30 -16.98 18.87
C TYR A 18 -8.41 -16.54 20.32
N ASP A 19 -9.39 -15.69 20.61
CA ASP A 19 -9.73 -15.26 21.95
C ASP A 19 -10.96 -16.04 22.45
N HIS A 20 -10.73 -16.93 23.41
CA HIS A 20 -11.78 -17.76 24.01
C HIS A 20 -12.78 -16.97 24.86
N LEU A 21 -12.46 -15.75 25.30
CA LEU A 21 -13.34 -14.92 26.13
C LEU A 21 -14.37 -14.17 25.29
N THR A 22 -13.98 -13.68 24.12
CA THR A 22 -14.84 -12.91 23.22
C THR A 22 -15.39 -13.73 22.05
N GLY A 23 -14.84 -14.93 21.82
CA GLY A 23 -15.16 -15.76 20.66
C GLY A 23 -14.60 -15.20 19.34
N ASN A 24 -13.78 -14.14 19.39
CA ASN A 24 -13.25 -13.50 18.21
C ASN A 24 -12.06 -14.25 17.63
N LEU A 25 -12.05 -14.34 16.30
CA LEU A 25 -10.98 -14.89 15.50
C LEU A 25 -10.30 -13.75 14.75
N THR A 26 -9.02 -13.52 15.06
CA THR A 26 -8.22 -12.51 14.38
C THR A 26 -7.17 -13.23 13.52
N ILE A 27 -7.19 -12.96 12.21
CA ILE A 27 -6.15 -13.38 11.29
C ILE A 27 -5.35 -12.13 10.93
N ALA A 28 -4.08 -12.09 11.33
CA ALA A 28 -3.17 -11.00 11.04
C ALA A 28 -2.16 -11.43 9.98
N HIS A 29 -1.94 -10.59 8.99
CA HIS A 29 -0.89 -10.75 8.00
C HIS A 29 0.15 -9.66 8.22
N THR A 30 1.43 -10.01 8.32
CA THR A 30 2.52 -9.08 8.56
C THR A 30 3.58 -9.29 7.50
N THR A 31 3.93 -8.24 6.77
CA THR A 31 5.01 -8.27 5.78
C THR A 31 6.02 -7.19 6.12
N ASP A 32 7.30 -7.53 6.12
CA ASP A 32 8.35 -6.52 6.24
C ASP A 32 8.52 -5.80 4.90
N ILE A 33 8.20 -4.50 4.89
CA ILE A 33 8.34 -3.63 3.73
C ILE A 33 9.49 -2.64 3.87
N GLN A 34 10.31 -2.72 4.93
CA GLN A 34 11.40 -1.78 5.19
C GLN A 34 12.38 -1.69 4.02
N ALA A 35 12.79 -2.83 3.46
CA ALA A 35 13.71 -2.86 2.32
C ALA A 35 13.17 -2.10 1.09
N ILE A 36 11.84 -2.11 0.88
CA ILE A 36 11.20 -1.36 -0.21
C ILE A 36 11.18 0.13 0.13
N LEU A 37 10.88 0.49 1.38
CA LEU A 37 10.85 1.87 1.84
C LEU A 37 12.24 2.52 1.82
N ASP A 38 13.28 1.79 2.21
CA ASP A 38 14.66 2.26 2.19
C ASP A 38 15.13 2.49 0.75
N ASN A 39 14.85 1.54 -0.15
CA ASN A 39 15.17 1.68 -1.57
C ASN A 39 14.39 2.84 -2.21
N ASN A 40 13.13 3.03 -1.85
CA ASN A 40 12.34 4.18 -2.29
C ASN A 40 12.93 5.50 -1.77
N ALA A 41 13.38 5.55 -0.53
CA ALA A 41 14.01 6.72 0.06
C ALA A 41 15.35 7.05 -0.61
N ASP A 42 16.14 6.03 -0.96
CA ASP A 42 17.38 6.18 -1.72
C ASP A 42 17.11 6.70 -3.14
N LEU A 43 16.08 6.18 -3.80
CA LEU A 43 15.62 6.68 -5.09
C LEU A 43 15.05 8.09 -5.02
N ALA A 44 14.48 8.49 -3.87
CA ALA A 44 13.92 9.81 -3.62
C ALA A 44 14.93 10.83 -3.07
N ASN A 45 16.17 10.43 -2.76
CA ASN A 45 17.18 11.31 -2.18
C ASN A 45 17.65 12.36 -3.20
N GLY A 46 17.31 13.63 -2.95
CA GLY A 46 17.60 14.77 -3.83
C GLY A 46 16.40 15.37 -4.58
N PHE A 47 15.18 14.89 -4.31
CA PHE A 47 14.00 15.25 -5.10
C PHE A 47 13.16 16.37 -4.45
N GLN A 48 13.09 17.52 -5.13
CA GLN A 48 12.10 18.57 -4.86
C GLN A 48 10.96 18.45 -5.85
N LYS A 49 9.70 18.58 -5.38
CA LYS A 49 8.49 18.58 -6.23
C LYS A 49 8.64 19.63 -7.34
N LYS A 50 8.82 19.19 -8.59
CA LYS A 50 8.89 20.08 -9.76
C LYS A 50 7.53 20.14 -10.44
N GLY A 51 6.76 21.19 -10.15
CA GLY A 51 5.58 21.62 -10.94
C GLY A 51 4.71 20.49 -11.52
N ASP A 52 4.67 20.40 -12.85
CA ASP A 52 3.84 19.47 -13.67
C ASP A 52 4.30 18.00 -13.70
N TRP A 53 5.15 17.56 -12.78
CA TRP A 53 5.61 16.18 -12.76
C TRP A 53 4.71 15.34 -11.84
N TRP A 54 4.30 14.16 -12.31
CA TRP A 54 3.46 13.20 -11.61
C TRP A 54 4.31 12.26 -10.76
N PRO A 55 3.96 11.96 -9.50
CA PRO A 55 4.75 11.07 -8.66
C PRO A 55 4.79 9.65 -9.26
N ILE A 56 6.01 9.11 -9.41
CA ILE A 56 6.24 7.67 -9.55
C ILE A 56 6.32 7.13 -8.13
N ALA A 57 5.61 6.03 -7.86
CA ALA A 57 5.65 5.35 -6.58
C ALA A 57 5.86 3.85 -6.81
N SER A 58 6.60 3.23 -5.90
CA SER A 58 6.68 1.77 -5.80
C SER A 58 5.93 1.38 -4.53
N ILE A 59 4.71 0.91 -4.70
CA ILE A 59 3.78 0.61 -3.60
C ILE A 59 3.81 -0.90 -3.35
N PRO A 60 4.17 -1.36 -2.13
CA PRO A 60 4.05 -2.75 -1.76
C PRO A 60 2.60 -3.26 -1.91
N LEU A 61 2.42 -4.50 -2.36
CA LEU A 61 1.09 -5.10 -2.57
C LEU A 61 0.23 -5.11 -1.30
N VAL A 62 0.83 -5.26 -0.13
CA VAL A 62 0.12 -5.20 1.16
C VAL A 62 -0.53 -3.83 1.39
N VAL A 63 0.17 -2.75 1.01
CA VAL A 63 -0.37 -1.38 1.12
C VAL A 63 -1.50 -1.17 0.10
N LEU A 64 -1.34 -1.68 -1.12
CA LEU A 64 -2.41 -1.64 -2.13
C LEU A 64 -3.65 -2.42 -1.68
N ALA A 65 -3.48 -3.56 -1.03
CA ALA A 65 -4.59 -4.35 -0.51
C ALA A 65 -5.35 -3.60 0.60
N ASP A 66 -4.64 -2.87 1.47
CA ASP A 66 -5.28 -2.03 2.48
C ASP A 66 -5.99 -0.83 1.85
N TRP A 67 -5.39 -0.20 0.85
CA TRP A 67 -6.01 0.88 0.09
C TRP A 67 -7.31 0.46 -0.62
N LEU A 68 -7.36 -0.75 -1.18
CA LEU A 68 -8.58 -1.29 -1.78
C LEU A 68 -9.71 -1.41 -0.75
N LYS A 69 -9.41 -1.92 0.46
CA LYS A 69 -10.38 -2.03 1.55
C LYS A 69 -10.86 -0.66 2.03
N GLU A 70 -9.94 0.29 2.16
CA GLU A 70 -10.28 1.66 2.56
C GLU A 70 -11.14 2.37 1.51
N TYR A 71 -10.82 2.20 0.23
CA TYR A 71 -11.60 2.74 -0.87
C TYR A 71 -13.01 2.17 -0.90
N GLU A 72 -13.15 0.85 -0.75
CA GLU A 72 -14.44 0.17 -0.64
C GLU A 72 -15.23 0.68 0.57
N ALA A 73 -14.59 0.84 1.73
CA ALA A 73 -15.25 1.36 2.93
C ALA A 73 -15.73 2.82 2.77
N GLN A 74 -14.99 3.65 2.02
CA GLN A 74 -15.35 5.06 1.81
C GLN A 74 -16.41 5.26 0.72
N THR A 75 -16.36 4.47 -0.35
CA THR A 75 -17.16 4.69 -1.56
C THR A 75 -18.29 3.67 -1.73
N GLY A 76 -18.23 2.54 -1.02
CA GLY A 76 -19.09 1.38 -1.24
C GLY A 76 -18.80 0.64 -2.56
N ARG A 77 -17.73 1.00 -3.28
CA ARG A 77 -17.37 0.45 -4.58
C ARG A 77 -16.18 -0.50 -4.46
N THR A 78 -16.39 -1.75 -4.88
CA THR A 78 -15.33 -2.74 -4.97
C THR A 78 -14.56 -2.59 -6.29
N ILE A 79 -13.24 -2.48 -6.21
CA ILE A 79 -12.33 -2.49 -7.37
C ILE A 79 -11.79 -3.91 -7.53
N GLY A 80 -12.01 -4.52 -8.70
CA GLY A 80 -11.61 -5.91 -8.96
C GLY A 80 -10.11 -6.10 -9.15
N SER A 81 -9.38 -5.05 -9.53
CA SER A 81 -7.92 -5.08 -9.69
C SER A 81 -7.33 -3.70 -9.40
N PRO A 82 -6.29 -3.59 -8.55
CA PRO A 82 -5.63 -2.31 -8.28
C PRO A 82 -4.87 -1.77 -9.50
N PHE A 83 -4.65 -2.60 -10.52
CA PHE A 83 -3.98 -2.26 -11.78
C PHE A 83 -4.95 -1.98 -12.93
N SER A 84 -6.25 -1.81 -12.64
CA SER A 84 -7.23 -1.41 -13.64
C SER A 84 -7.07 0.07 -14.02
N ASP A 85 -7.41 0.43 -15.26
CA ASP A 85 -7.48 1.83 -15.74
C ASP A 85 -8.70 2.60 -15.18
N ASP A 86 -9.14 2.27 -13.97
CA ASP A 86 -10.26 2.95 -13.33
C ASP A 86 -9.86 4.37 -12.90
N GLU A 87 -10.48 5.38 -13.52
CA GLU A 87 -10.08 6.77 -13.34
C GLU A 87 -10.31 7.28 -11.90
N ASP A 88 -11.39 6.86 -11.25
CA ASP A 88 -11.74 7.28 -9.90
C ASP A 88 -10.81 6.65 -8.86
N TRP A 89 -10.51 5.35 -9.02
CA TRP A 89 -9.49 4.66 -8.22
C TRP A 89 -8.11 5.30 -8.37
N ASN A 90 -7.70 5.60 -9.60
CA ASN A 90 -6.40 6.24 -9.87
C ASN A 90 -6.31 7.62 -9.21
N LYS A 91 -7.35 8.46 -9.34
CA LYS A 91 -7.43 9.76 -8.66
C LYS A 91 -7.36 9.62 -7.14
N TRP A 92 -8.06 8.64 -6.57
CA TRP A 92 -8.03 8.39 -5.12
C TRP A 92 -6.63 7.98 -4.65
N CYS A 93 -5.95 7.10 -5.39
CA CYS A 93 -4.58 6.68 -5.10
C CYS A 93 -3.59 7.85 -5.18
N TYR A 94 -3.73 8.76 -6.15
CA TYR A 94 -2.90 9.96 -6.23
C TYR A 94 -3.09 10.87 -5.01
N GLY A 95 -4.33 11.05 -4.55
CA GLY A 95 -4.61 11.79 -3.32
C GLY A 95 -3.95 11.19 -2.08
N ARG A 96 -3.94 9.85 -1.97
CA ARG A 96 -3.22 9.13 -0.91
C ARG A 96 -1.71 9.33 -0.99
N LEU A 97 -1.13 9.21 -2.18
CA LEU A 97 0.30 9.45 -2.37
C LEU A 97 0.69 10.88 -2.00
N ASP A 98 -0.19 11.86 -2.13
CA ASP A 98 -0.03 13.26 -1.70
C ASP A 98 -0.15 13.49 -0.19
N SER A 99 -0.60 12.51 0.59
CA SER A 99 -0.61 12.62 2.04
C SER A 99 0.78 12.41 2.65
N ASN A 100 1.05 13.08 3.78
CA ASN A 100 2.32 12.94 4.49
C ASN A 100 2.61 11.50 4.95
N GLU A 101 1.56 10.70 5.12
CA GLU A 101 1.62 9.31 5.57
C GLU A 101 2.31 8.39 4.55
N PHE A 102 2.10 8.65 3.25
CA PHE A 102 2.57 7.79 2.17
C PHE A 102 3.73 8.38 1.35
N LEU A 103 4.34 9.47 1.84
CA LEU A 103 5.49 10.10 1.18
C LEU A 103 6.65 9.14 0.92
N LYS A 104 6.87 8.16 1.81
CA LYS A 104 7.96 7.16 1.70
C LYS A 104 7.73 6.13 0.58
N LEU A 105 6.55 6.08 -0.02
CA LEU A 105 6.26 5.20 -1.17
C LEU A 105 6.67 5.82 -2.51
N ARG A 106 6.99 7.12 -2.53
CA ARG A 106 7.38 7.83 -3.73
C ARG A 106 8.82 7.49 -4.10
N THR A 107 9.02 7.20 -5.38
CA THR A 107 10.33 6.86 -5.95
C THR A 107 10.82 7.89 -6.97
N GLY A 108 9.97 8.83 -7.40
CA GLY A 108 10.36 9.87 -8.33
C GLY A 108 9.16 10.66 -8.84
N HIS A 109 9.33 11.38 -9.96
CA HIS A 109 8.20 11.88 -10.73
C HIS A 109 8.44 11.66 -12.24
N PHE A 110 7.38 11.50 -13.02
CA PHE A 110 7.40 11.43 -14.48
C PHE A 110 6.54 12.54 -15.07
N ARG A 111 6.90 13.00 -16.26
CA ARG A 111 6.06 13.93 -17.03
C ARG A 111 5.28 13.13 -18.06
N ILE A 112 3.97 13.24 -18.04
CA ILE A 112 3.12 12.75 -19.14
C ILE A 112 3.16 13.82 -20.24
N GLY A 113 3.88 13.53 -21.33
CA GLY A 113 3.82 14.30 -22.58
C GLY A 113 4.68 15.57 -22.66
N ARG A 114 5.29 15.74 -23.83
CA ARG A 114 5.74 17.01 -24.39
C ARG A 114 4.83 17.37 -25.54
#